data_AF-A0A4Y8HXD4-F1
#
_entry.id   AF-A0A4Y8HXD4-F1
#
_cell.length_a   1.000
_cell.length_b   1.000
_cell.length_c   1.000
_cell.angle_alpha   90.00
_cell.angle_beta   90.00
_cell.angle_gamma   90.00
#
_symmetry.space_group_name_H-M   'P 1'
#
loop_
_entity.id
_entity.type
_entity.pdbx_description
1 polymer ?
#
loop_
_entity_poly.entity_id
_entity_poly.type
_entity_poly.pdbx_seq_one_letter_code
_entity_poly.pdbx_strand_id
1 'polypeptide(L)'
;MATETFTAELLKIASSACGRGFSRKVSKVLESNEAALRETWQTILPTDLTKNDRNNLSTDTIFEIILSVSQEYLSGDSYDALLLAIAEVSIANNQFDRAMNLLEEVKSRPDSETNKSLKGSASRFLGEIFAKQANWSRALDEFNTAESYLRDSGDTKALSATLNTLGILYAETGKLSKALESFESSKKLAAANKDRGLLLKIFMNLGNILNIRGDHDGALEAYDSALKTLGNMNNDPLRALIHHNIGIAFKNKGNLAAAERKLNDGLKFSERAGDERIAGLSYLEKAEIYHQKNKIDESVLLATKAFRIFSEMKDRLGVAEVYKLMGMNHKKNGRFDLAEVYLGNSLRINERHDNALNKGETYLEIARLHTETKDPAQAEVDYGRALECFTSIEAQ
;
A
#
# COMPACT_ATOMS: atom_id res chain seq x y z
N MET A 1 -17.37 7.42 -18.79
CA MET A 1 -16.91 8.17 -17.60
C MET A 1 -15.44 7.91 -17.30
N ALA A 2 -14.98 6.71 -16.94
CA ALA A 2 -13.55 6.48 -16.62
C ALA A 2 -12.57 6.60 -17.83
N THR A 3 -13.01 6.28 -19.04
CA THR A 3 -12.19 6.37 -20.27
C THR A 3 -12.01 7.80 -20.78
N GLU A 4 -13.06 8.63 -20.69
CA GLU A 4 -13.01 10.06 -21.05
C GLU A 4 -12.10 10.86 -20.11
N THR A 5 -11.98 10.44 -18.84
CA THR A 5 -11.07 11.09 -17.89
C THR A 5 -9.61 10.74 -18.17
N PHE A 6 -9.31 9.49 -18.57
CA PHE A 6 -7.95 9.07 -18.85
C PHE A 6 -7.34 9.79 -20.06
N THR A 7 -8.02 9.77 -21.22
CA THR A 7 -7.51 10.42 -22.44
C THR A 7 -7.41 11.94 -22.30
N ALA A 8 -8.32 12.56 -21.55
CA ALA A 8 -8.24 13.99 -21.23
C ALA A 8 -7.03 14.33 -20.37
N GLU A 9 -6.69 13.48 -19.40
CA GLU A 9 -5.51 13.65 -18.55
C GLU A 9 -4.21 13.53 -19.35
N LEU A 10 -4.13 12.53 -20.24
CA LEU A 10 -3.00 12.39 -21.16
C LEU A 10 -2.82 13.62 -22.05
N LEU A 11 -3.92 14.11 -22.64
CA LEU A 11 -3.88 15.30 -23.50
C LEU A 11 -3.41 16.52 -22.72
N LYS A 12 -3.83 16.67 -21.45
CA LYS A 12 -3.41 17.77 -20.58
C LYS A 12 -1.90 17.73 -20.31
N ILE A 13 -1.36 16.57 -19.97
CA ILE A 13 0.08 16.39 -19.70
C ILE A 13 0.89 16.67 -20.96
N ALA A 14 0.54 16.05 -22.08
CA ALA A 14 1.23 16.25 -23.34
C ALA A 14 1.12 17.71 -23.83
N SER A 15 -0.04 18.36 -23.66
CA SER A 15 -0.19 19.79 -23.98
C SER A 15 0.69 20.68 -23.11
N SER A 16 0.88 20.34 -21.83
CA SER A 16 1.77 21.07 -20.94
C SER A 16 3.24 20.92 -21.34
N ALA A 17 3.64 19.74 -21.82
CA ALA A 17 5.02 19.46 -22.23
C ALA A 17 5.35 20.02 -23.62
N CYS A 18 4.48 19.77 -24.61
CA CYS A 18 4.69 20.17 -26.01
C CYS A 18 4.35 21.65 -26.28
N GLY A 19 3.56 22.28 -25.40
CA GLY A 19 3.28 23.72 -25.46
C GLY A 19 2.29 24.13 -26.54
N ARG A 20 2.46 25.37 -27.05
CA ARG A 20 1.46 26.03 -27.90
C ARG A 20 1.26 25.30 -29.23
N GLY A 21 -0.01 25.08 -29.60
CA GLY A 21 -0.39 24.47 -30.87
C GLY A 21 -0.56 22.95 -30.83
N PHE A 22 -0.02 22.27 -29.82
CA PHE A 22 -0.11 20.82 -29.67
C PHE A 22 -1.55 20.32 -29.66
N SER A 23 -2.40 20.83 -28.76
CA SER A 23 -3.79 20.35 -28.64
C SER A 23 -4.58 20.54 -29.94
N ARG A 24 -4.35 21.67 -30.65
CA ARG A 24 -4.97 21.93 -31.96
C ARG A 24 -4.52 20.93 -33.02
N LYS A 25 -3.22 20.58 -33.03
CA LYS A 25 -2.67 19.58 -33.94
C LYS A 25 -3.27 18.20 -33.64
N VAL A 26 -3.32 17.79 -32.38
CA VAL A 26 -3.97 16.52 -31.96
C VAL A 26 -5.43 16.48 -32.40
N SER A 27 -6.22 17.54 -32.14
CA SER A 27 -7.62 17.60 -32.60
C SER A 27 -7.73 17.45 -34.12
N LYS A 28 -6.88 18.13 -34.90
CA LYS A 28 -6.90 18.03 -36.36
C LYS A 28 -6.58 16.61 -36.84
N VAL A 29 -5.61 15.93 -36.21
CA VAL A 29 -5.27 14.54 -36.54
C VAL A 29 -6.41 13.59 -36.18
N LEU A 30 -7.05 13.79 -35.02
CA LEU A 30 -8.22 13.02 -34.60
C LEU A 30 -9.40 13.19 -35.56
N GLU A 31 -9.74 14.42 -35.94
CA GLU A 31 -10.80 14.71 -36.92
C GLU A 31 -10.52 14.07 -38.28
N SER A 32 -9.26 14.12 -38.74
CA SER A 32 -8.85 13.52 -40.01
C SER A 32 -8.93 11.99 -39.95
N ASN A 33 -8.53 11.39 -38.84
CA ASN A 33 -8.62 9.95 -38.63
C ASN A 33 -10.07 9.48 -38.53
N GLU A 34 -10.92 10.22 -37.81
CA GLU A 34 -12.35 9.92 -37.72
C GLU A 34 -13.05 10.04 -39.08
N ALA A 35 -12.70 11.04 -39.89
CA ALA A 35 -13.21 11.16 -41.26
C ALA A 35 -12.81 9.96 -42.13
N ALA A 36 -11.54 9.54 -42.08
CA ALA A 36 -11.03 8.38 -42.82
C ALA A 36 -11.70 7.06 -42.36
N LEU A 37 -11.90 6.89 -41.06
CA LEU A 37 -12.60 5.74 -40.48
C LEU A 37 -14.08 5.73 -40.88
N ARG A 38 -14.76 6.89 -40.89
CA ARG A 38 -16.16 6.97 -41.35
C ARG A 38 -16.30 6.59 -42.82
N GLU A 39 -15.38 6.99 -43.68
CA GLU A 39 -15.37 6.63 -45.09
C GLU A 39 -15.17 5.11 -45.30
N THR A 40 -14.27 4.49 -44.53
CA THR A 40 -14.02 3.03 -44.58
C THR A 40 -15.11 2.21 -43.88
N TRP A 41 -15.69 2.68 -42.79
CA TRP A 41 -16.72 1.94 -42.03
C TRP A 41 -18.10 2.03 -42.68
N GLN A 42 -18.35 3.01 -43.56
CA GLN A 42 -19.54 3.03 -44.42
C GLN A 42 -19.54 1.88 -45.45
N THR A 43 -18.39 1.31 -45.77
CA THR A 43 -18.26 0.22 -46.76
C THR A 43 -18.10 -1.17 -46.14
N ILE A 44 -17.55 -1.28 -44.92
CA ILE A 44 -17.43 -2.54 -44.17
C ILE A 44 -17.65 -2.25 -42.68
N LEU A 45 -18.83 -2.55 -42.15
CA LEU A 45 -19.05 -2.61 -40.69
C LEU A 45 -18.88 -4.06 -40.25
N PRO A 46 -17.84 -4.40 -39.45
CA PRO A 46 -17.79 -5.68 -38.79
C PRO A 46 -19.00 -5.76 -37.86
N THR A 47 -19.91 -6.70 -38.12
CA THR A 47 -21.09 -6.96 -37.28
C THR A 47 -20.74 -7.35 -35.85
N ASP A 48 -19.46 -7.63 -35.61
CA ASP A 48 -18.96 -8.29 -34.41
C ASP A 48 -18.33 -7.33 -33.39
N LEU A 49 -18.19 -6.03 -33.70
CA LEU A 49 -17.61 -5.05 -32.77
C LEU A 49 -18.63 -4.51 -31.77
N THR A 50 -18.44 -4.83 -30.49
CA THR A 50 -19.26 -4.29 -29.40
C THR A 50 -19.00 -2.80 -29.19
N LYS A 51 -19.90 -2.12 -28.47
CA LYS A 51 -19.68 -0.71 -28.05
C LYS A 51 -18.40 -0.56 -27.22
N ASN A 52 -18.04 -1.58 -26.44
CA ASN A 52 -16.84 -1.56 -25.61
C ASN A 52 -15.57 -1.66 -26.46
N ASP A 53 -15.57 -2.53 -27.47
CA ASP A 53 -14.45 -2.66 -28.40
C ASP A 53 -14.19 -1.35 -29.13
N ARG A 54 -15.25 -0.66 -29.56
CA ARG A 54 -15.14 0.66 -30.21
C ARG A 54 -14.55 1.73 -29.30
N ASN A 55 -14.95 1.76 -28.02
CA ASN A 55 -14.42 2.70 -27.05
C ASN A 55 -12.94 2.43 -26.73
N ASN A 56 -12.55 1.15 -26.66
CA ASN A 56 -11.16 0.75 -26.45
C ASN A 56 -10.30 1.14 -27.65
N LEU A 57 -10.72 0.81 -28.88
CA LEU A 57 -10.04 1.24 -30.10
C LEU A 57 -9.88 2.76 -30.16
N SER A 58 -10.92 3.52 -29.79
CA SER A 58 -10.84 4.99 -29.73
C SER A 58 -9.80 5.47 -28.72
N THR A 59 -9.73 4.82 -27.55
CA THR A 59 -8.75 5.16 -26.50
C THR A 59 -7.32 4.85 -26.95
N ASP A 60 -7.09 3.68 -27.55
CA ASP A 60 -5.78 3.28 -28.11
C ASP A 60 -5.35 4.24 -29.22
N THR A 61 -6.27 4.59 -30.11
CA THR A 61 -6.00 5.53 -31.19
C THR A 61 -5.61 6.91 -30.66
N ILE A 62 -6.32 7.43 -29.65
CA ILE A 62 -6.00 8.73 -29.03
C ILE A 62 -4.63 8.65 -28.34
N PHE A 63 -4.35 7.56 -27.62
CA PHE A 63 -3.09 7.33 -26.94
C PHE A 63 -1.91 7.39 -27.93
N GLU A 64 -1.98 6.60 -29.01
CA GLU A 64 -0.94 6.56 -30.05
C GLU A 64 -0.78 7.90 -30.78
N ILE A 65 -1.88 8.61 -31.07
CA ILE A 65 -1.83 9.94 -31.68
C ILE A 65 -1.12 10.94 -30.75
N ILE A 66 -1.41 10.91 -29.45
CA ILE A 66 -0.75 11.78 -28.49
C ILE A 66 0.76 11.52 -28.49
N LEU A 67 1.19 10.26 -28.47
CA LEU A 67 2.61 9.90 -28.49
C LEU A 67 3.29 10.30 -29.79
N SER A 68 2.69 9.97 -30.93
CA SER A 68 3.22 10.27 -32.26
C SER A 68 3.32 11.77 -32.52
N VAL A 69 2.26 12.54 -32.25
CA VAL A 69 2.29 13.99 -32.44
C VAL A 69 3.29 14.64 -31.49
N SER A 70 3.47 14.12 -30.27
CA SER A 70 4.43 14.68 -29.31
C SER A 70 5.88 14.58 -29.80
N GLN A 71 6.22 13.59 -30.64
CA GLN A 71 7.56 13.48 -31.26
C GLN A 71 7.84 14.59 -32.29
N GLU A 72 6.81 15.28 -32.81
CA GLU A 72 7.02 16.47 -33.64
C GLU A 72 7.50 17.69 -32.82
N TYR A 73 7.28 17.67 -31.49
CA TYR A 73 7.55 18.79 -30.59
C TYR A 73 8.72 18.53 -29.63
N LEU A 74 8.97 17.28 -29.27
CA LEU A 74 9.95 16.87 -28.26
C LEU A 74 10.89 15.80 -28.84
N SER A 75 12.12 15.77 -28.36
CA SER A 75 13.11 14.74 -28.69
C SER A 75 14.04 14.45 -27.50
N GLY A 76 14.70 13.29 -27.55
CA GLY A 76 15.62 12.82 -26.49
C GLY A 76 14.98 12.85 -25.11
N ASP A 77 15.76 13.29 -24.10
CA ASP A 77 15.35 13.40 -22.70
C ASP A 77 14.00 14.11 -22.49
N SER A 78 13.65 15.12 -23.29
CA SER A 78 12.38 15.83 -23.14
C SER A 78 11.18 14.97 -23.52
N TYR A 79 11.33 14.13 -24.54
CA TYR A 79 10.29 13.18 -24.94
C TYR A 79 10.21 12.02 -23.95
N ASP A 80 11.36 11.49 -23.52
CA ASP A 80 11.40 10.43 -22.52
C ASP A 80 10.80 10.86 -21.18
N ALA A 81 11.02 12.11 -20.75
CA ALA A 81 10.35 12.68 -19.59
C ALA A 81 8.82 12.71 -19.75
N LEU A 82 8.31 13.02 -20.95
CA LEU A 82 6.88 12.94 -21.25
C LEU A 82 6.38 11.50 -21.20
N LEU A 83 7.12 10.53 -21.75
CA LEU A 83 6.76 9.12 -21.69
C LEU A 83 6.63 8.63 -20.24
N LEU A 84 7.57 9.02 -19.36
CA LEU A 84 7.48 8.71 -17.94
C LEU A 84 6.24 9.32 -17.27
N ALA A 85 5.90 10.57 -17.60
CA ALA A 85 4.70 11.22 -17.06
C ALA A 85 3.40 10.55 -17.55
N ILE A 86 3.35 10.12 -18.81
CA ILE A 86 2.23 9.34 -19.37
C ILE A 86 2.15 7.95 -18.73
N ALA A 87 3.29 7.30 -18.49
CA ALA A 87 3.35 6.01 -17.82
C ALA A 87 2.85 6.10 -16.39
N GLU A 88 3.20 7.14 -15.63
CA GLU A 88 2.69 7.37 -14.27
C GLU A 88 1.15 7.48 -14.24
N VAL A 89 0.56 8.26 -15.15
CA VAL A 89 -0.91 8.35 -15.27
C VAL A 89 -1.53 7.03 -15.71
N SER A 90 -0.87 6.30 -16.61
CA SER A 90 -1.29 4.98 -17.05
C SER A 90 -1.31 3.99 -15.87
N ILE A 91 -0.31 4.01 -14.99
CA ILE A 91 -0.28 3.20 -13.76
C ILE A 91 -1.44 3.58 -12.83
N ALA A 92 -1.69 4.88 -12.63
CA ALA A 92 -2.78 5.35 -11.79
C ALA A 92 -4.17 4.92 -12.31
N ASN A 93 -4.32 4.75 -13.62
CA ASN A 93 -5.52 4.29 -14.29
C ASN A 93 -5.54 2.76 -14.56
N ASN A 94 -4.64 2.00 -13.94
CA ASN A 94 -4.46 0.54 -14.10
C ASN A 94 -4.21 0.09 -15.56
N GLN A 95 -3.70 0.98 -16.40
CA GLN A 95 -3.30 0.68 -17.78
C GLN A 95 -1.85 0.19 -17.80
N PHE A 96 -1.60 -0.94 -17.10
CA PHE A 96 -0.23 -1.43 -16.85
C PHE A 96 0.51 -1.78 -18.14
N ASP A 97 -0.15 -2.40 -19.13
CA ASP A 97 0.51 -2.77 -20.39
C ASP A 97 1.01 -1.52 -21.15
N ARG A 98 0.18 -0.47 -21.21
CA ARG A 98 0.59 0.80 -21.84
C ARG A 98 1.75 1.44 -21.08
N ALA A 99 1.69 1.47 -19.75
CA ALA A 99 2.78 1.99 -18.94
C ALA A 99 4.08 1.20 -19.17
N MET A 100 4.02 -0.13 -19.10
CA MET A 100 5.19 -1.00 -19.26
C MET A 100 5.85 -0.80 -20.62
N ASN A 101 5.09 -0.73 -21.71
CA ASN A 101 5.65 -0.50 -23.05
C ASN A 101 6.47 0.80 -23.12
N LEU A 102 5.92 1.90 -22.58
CA LEU A 102 6.62 3.19 -22.56
C LEU A 102 7.88 3.17 -21.66
N LEU A 103 7.79 2.51 -20.50
CA LEU A 103 8.90 2.43 -19.55
C LEU A 103 10.03 1.55 -20.10
N GLU A 104 9.69 0.45 -20.76
CA GLU A 104 10.66 -0.43 -21.43
C GLU A 104 11.33 0.30 -22.60
N GLU A 105 10.59 1.11 -23.37
CA GLU A 105 11.16 1.97 -24.42
C GLU A 105 12.25 2.88 -23.82
N VAL A 106 11.91 3.71 -22.82
CA VAL A 106 12.87 4.62 -22.17
C VAL A 106 14.06 3.86 -21.60
N LYS A 107 13.83 2.74 -20.91
CA LYS A 107 14.89 1.92 -20.30
C LYS A 107 15.84 1.31 -21.33
N SER A 108 15.32 0.93 -22.51
CA SER A 108 16.08 0.29 -23.59
C SER A 108 16.95 1.24 -24.43
N ARG A 109 16.67 2.55 -24.39
CA ARG A 109 17.46 3.56 -25.12
C ARG A 109 18.94 3.49 -24.73
N PRO A 110 19.90 3.71 -25.65
CA PRO A 110 21.31 3.79 -25.32
C PRO A 110 21.62 4.90 -24.29
N ASP A 111 22.67 4.73 -23.47
CA ASP A 111 23.11 5.76 -22.50
C ASP A 111 23.51 7.09 -23.17
N SER A 112 23.82 7.07 -24.46
CA SER A 112 24.10 8.27 -25.26
C SER A 112 22.86 9.07 -25.65
N GLU A 113 21.67 8.46 -25.57
CA GLU A 113 20.41 9.00 -26.08
C GLU A 113 19.41 9.36 -24.99
N THR A 114 19.53 8.76 -23.80
CA THR A 114 18.73 9.13 -22.64
C THR A 114 19.56 9.12 -21.37
N ASN A 115 19.32 10.09 -20.49
CA ASN A 115 20.08 10.18 -19.25
C ASN A 115 19.73 9.06 -18.25
N LYS A 116 20.70 8.75 -17.38
CA LYS A 116 20.55 7.71 -16.36
C LYS A 116 19.41 7.98 -15.36
N SER A 117 19.06 9.25 -15.09
CA SER A 117 17.93 9.55 -14.19
C SER A 117 16.60 9.07 -14.78
N LEU A 118 16.38 9.27 -16.08
CA LEU A 118 15.16 8.82 -16.76
C LEU A 118 15.08 7.29 -16.79
N LYS A 119 16.18 6.58 -17.07
CA LYS A 119 16.25 5.11 -16.97
C LYS A 119 15.97 4.59 -15.57
N GLY A 120 16.55 5.26 -14.56
CA GLY A 120 16.33 4.93 -13.17
C GLY A 120 14.87 5.12 -12.76
N SER A 121 14.25 6.21 -13.20
CA SER A 121 12.83 6.47 -12.99
C SER A 121 11.94 5.46 -13.74
N ALA A 122 12.32 5.08 -14.97
CA ALA A 122 11.62 4.05 -15.73
C ALA A 122 11.61 2.70 -14.98
N SER A 123 12.79 2.28 -14.51
CA SER A 123 12.96 1.04 -13.73
C SER A 123 12.17 1.11 -12.41
N ARG A 124 12.14 2.27 -11.73
CA ARG A 124 11.33 2.45 -10.51
C ARG A 124 9.85 2.21 -10.79
N PHE A 125 9.31 2.80 -11.85
CA PHE A 125 7.90 2.62 -12.22
C PHE A 125 7.58 1.17 -12.65
N LEU A 126 8.49 0.50 -13.36
CA LEU A 126 8.34 -0.93 -13.66
C LEU A 126 8.30 -1.76 -12.37
N GLY A 127 9.15 -1.45 -11.40
CA GLY A 127 9.14 -2.06 -10.08
C GLY A 127 7.79 -1.88 -9.36
N GLU A 128 7.19 -0.70 -9.44
CA GLU A 128 5.86 -0.42 -8.87
C GLU A 128 4.75 -1.25 -9.53
N ILE A 129 4.81 -1.44 -10.86
CA ILE A 129 3.86 -2.29 -11.59
C ILE A 129 4.00 -3.74 -11.13
N PHE A 130 5.23 -4.28 -11.09
CA PHE A 130 5.44 -5.66 -10.63
C PHE A 130 5.03 -5.86 -9.18
N ALA A 131 5.25 -4.88 -8.30
CA ALA A 131 4.78 -4.94 -6.92
C ALA A 131 3.25 -4.97 -6.84
N LYS A 132 2.53 -4.16 -7.65
CA LYS A 132 1.06 -4.21 -7.75
C LYS A 132 0.54 -5.54 -8.29
N GLN A 133 1.32 -6.23 -9.11
CA GLN A 133 1.04 -7.57 -9.60
C GLN A 133 1.49 -8.69 -8.64
N ALA A 134 1.96 -8.35 -7.43
CA ALA A 134 2.54 -9.28 -6.46
C ALA A 134 3.74 -10.09 -6.99
N ASN A 135 4.41 -9.62 -8.04
CA ASN A 135 5.64 -10.21 -8.54
C ASN A 135 6.86 -9.61 -7.82
N TRP A 136 7.05 -10.04 -6.58
CA TRP A 136 8.04 -9.46 -5.67
C TRP A 136 9.48 -9.60 -6.16
N SER A 137 9.82 -10.69 -6.84
CA SER A 137 11.16 -10.90 -7.40
C SER A 137 11.49 -9.85 -8.47
N ARG A 138 10.63 -9.71 -9.48
CA ARG A 138 10.85 -8.72 -10.55
C ARG A 138 10.78 -7.29 -10.02
N ALA A 139 9.88 -7.02 -9.07
CA ALA A 139 9.82 -5.72 -8.42
C ALA A 139 11.16 -5.36 -7.76
N LEU A 140 11.73 -6.28 -6.98
CA LEU A 140 13.02 -6.07 -6.32
C LEU A 140 14.15 -5.85 -7.33
N ASP A 141 14.22 -6.62 -8.41
CA ASP A 141 15.23 -6.46 -9.46
C ASP A 141 15.15 -5.08 -10.13
N GLU A 142 13.93 -4.64 -10.45
CA GLU A 142 13.69 -3.33 -11.06
C GLU A 142 14.01 -2.17 -10.10
N PHE A 143 13.68 -2.29 -8.81
CA PHE A 143 14.04 -1.26 -7.83
C PHE A 143 15.55 -1.20 -7.55
N ASN A 144 16.26 -2.33 -7.54
CA ASN A 144 17.72 -2.35 -7.43
C ASN A 144 18.37 -1.74 -8.69
N THR A 145 17.82 -2.02 -9.86
CA THR A 145 18.23 -1.39 -11.13
C THR A 145 18.01 0.11 -11.08
N ALA A 146 16.85 0.56 -10.60
CA ALA A 146 16.53 1.96 -10.39
C ALA A 146 17.52 2.63 -9.43
N GLU A 147 17.81 2.00 -8.28
CA GLU A 147 18.77 2.51 -7.30
C GLU A 147 20.14 2.75 -7.93
N SER A 148 20.65 1.78 -8.70
CA SER A 148 21.94 1.89 -9.39
C SER A 148 21.99 3.10 -10.33
N TYR A 149 21.02 3.21 -11.24
CA TYR A 149 20.94 4.34 -12.18
C TYR A 149 20.80 5.69 -11.50
N LEU A 150 20.00 5.77 -10.43
CA LEU A 150 19.71 7.02 -9.72
C LEU A 150 20.89 7.47 -8.83
N ARG A 151 21.68 6.52 -8.30
CA ARG A 151 22.95 6.84 -7.65
C ARG A 151 23.95 7.40 -8.64
N ASP A 152 24.09 6.76 -9.80
CA ASP A 152 24.99 7.21 -10.86
C ASP A 152 24.61 8.58 -11.43
N SER A 153 23.31 8.87 -11.56
CA SER A 153 22.84 10.16 -12.08
C SER A 153 22.91 11.29 -11.05
N GLY A 154 23.02 10.97 -9.77
CA GLY A 154 22.91 11.95 -8.68
C GLY A 154 21.49 12.47 -8.45
N ASP A 155 20.45 11.82 -9.01
CA ASP A 155 19.05 12.20 -8.78
C ASP A 155 18.59 11.76 -7.38
N THR A 156 18.88 12.60 -6.40
CA THR A 156 18.57 12.34 -5.00
C THR A 156 17.07 12.26 -4.73
N LYS A 157 16.23 12.88 -5.56
CA LYS A 157 14.77 12.92 -5.33
C LYS A 157 14.15 11.58 -5.69
N ALA A 158 14.39 11.10 -6.91
CA ALA A 158 13.93 9.79 -7.32
C ALA A 158 14.60 8.67 -6.51
N LEU A 159 15.90 8.80 -6.20
CA LEU A 159 16.63 7.83 -5.37
C LEU A 159 15.99 7.69 -3.98
N SER A 160 15.61 8.81 -3.36
CA SER A 160 14.96 8.79 -2.05
C SER A 160 13.65 8.00 -2.08
N ALA A 161 12.81 8.21 -3.09
CA ALA A 161 11.56 7.49 -3.25
C ALA A 161 11.79 5.98 -3.48
N THR A 162 12.75 5.62 -4.34
CA THR A 162 13.14 4.22 -4.60
C THR A 162 13.59 3.53 -3.32
N LEU A 163 14.44 4.16 -2.51
CA LEU A 163 14.92 3.60 -1.25
C LEU A 163 13.81 3.40 -0.22
N ASN A 164 12.82 4.30 -0.16
CA ASN A 164 11.66 4.07 0.71
C ASN A 164 10.87 2.83 0.24
N THR A 165 10.67 2.65 -1.07
CA THR A 165 9.95 1.47 -1.59
C THR A 165 10.73 0.18 -1.39
N LEU A 166 12.06 0.19 -1.60
CA LEU A 166 12.93 -0.94 -1.24
C LEU A 166 12.83 -1.28 0.25
N GLY A 167 12.78 -0.27 1.12
CA GLY A 167 12.57 -0.46 2.55
C GLY A 167 11.28 -1.22 2.86
N ILE A 168 10.18 -0.86 2.18
CA ILE A 168 8.89 -1.56 2.31
C ILE A 168 9.03 -3.00 1.83
N LEU A 169 9.60 -3.24 0.65
CA LEU A 169 9.77 -4.62 0.13
C LEU A 169 10.66 -5.49 1.02
N TYR A 170 11.72 -4.93 1.59
CA TYR A 170 12.55 -5.65 2.56
C TYR A 170 11.78 -5.96 3.84
N ALA A 171 10.92 -5.06 4.30
CA ALA A 171 10.05 -5.31 5.45
C ALA A 171 9.05 -6.45 5.19
N GLU A 172 8.35 -6.41 4.05
CA GLU A 172 7.38 -7.43 3.64
C GLU A 172 8.03 -8.82 3.43
N THR A 173 9.33 -8.85 3.13
CA THR A 173 10.11 -10.09 2.96
C THR A 173 10.94 -10.47 4.20
N GLY A 174 10.61 -9.93 5.38
CA GLY A 174 11.24 -10.28 6.66
C GLY A 174 12.66 -9.74 6.86
N LYS A 175 13.24 -9.03 5.88
CA LYS A 175 14.60 -8.47 5.90
C LYS A 175 14.66 -7.14 6.65
N LEU A 176 14.26 -7.14 7.92
CA LEU A 176 14.05 -5.94 8.73
C LEU A 176 15.30 -5.03 8.85
N SER A 177 16.51 -5.60 8.92
CA SER A 177 17.75 -4.81 8.95
C SER A 177 17.97 -4.02 7.65
N LYS A 178 17.76 -4.66 6.49
CA LYS A 178 17.86 -3.98 5.18
C LYS A 178 16.77 -2.93 5.03
N ALA A 179 15.57 -3.22 5.51
CA ALA A 179 14.46 -2.26 5.50
C ALA A 179 14.85 -0.96 6.23
N LEU A 180 15.41 -1.08 7.45
CA LEU A 180 15.87 0.06 8.23
C LEU A 180 16.99 0.84 7.52
N GLU A 181 17.99 0.16 6.95
CA GLU A 181 19.07 0.82 6.19
C GLU A 181 18.53 1.62 5.00
N SER A 182 17.58 1.05 4.26
CA SER A 182 16.92 1.72 3.13
C SER A 182 16.08 2.91 3.59
N PHE A 183 15.29 2.77 4.66
CA PHE A 183 14.51 3.88 5.21
C PHE A 183 15.39 5.01 5.76
N GLU A 184 16.48 4.70 6.47
CA GLU A 184 17.42 5.70 6.98
C GLU A 184 18.14 6.44 5.85
N SER A 185 18.54 5.74 4.80
CA SER A 185 19.13 6.34 3.60
C SER A 185 18.13 7.25 2.87
N SER A 186 16.89 6.77 2.71
CA SER A 186 15.79 7.55 2.15
C SER A 186 15.50 8.80 2.99
N LYS A 187 15.44 8.68 4.32
CA LYS A 187 15.22 9.80 5.25
C LYS A 187 16.23 10.92 5.07
N LYS A 188 17.53 10.57 4.98
CA LYS A 188 18.62 11.54 4.77
C LYS A 188 18.44 12.31 3.46
N LEU A 189 18.13 11.61 2.37
CA LEU A 189 17.91 12.25 1.07
C LEU A 189 16.62 13.08 1.04
N ALA A 190 15.52 12.58 1.58
CA ALA A 190 14.26 13.31 1.68
C ALA A 190 14.41 14.60 2.50
N ALA A 191 15.18 14.58 3.59
CA ALA A 191 15.52 15.76 4.38
C ALA A 191 16.34 16.78 3.58
N ALA A 192 17.39 16.32 2.87
CA ALA A 192 18.20 17.18 2.01
C ALA A 192 17.37 17.83 0.89
N ASN A 193 16.44 17.08 0.32
CA ASN A 193 15.52 17.54 -0.73
C ASN A 193 14.35 18.37 -0.18
N LYS A 194 14.21 18.50 1.14
CA LYS A 194 13.07 19.15 1.82
C LYS A 194 11.71 18.54 1.44
N ASP A 195 11.69 17.26 1.12
CA ASP A 195 10.47 16.52 0.75
C ASP A 195 9.71 16.08 2.01
N ARG A 196 8.87 16.99 2.51
CA ARG A 196 8.07 16.75 3.73
C ARG A 196 7.06 15.61 3.55
N GLY A 197 6.53 15.43 2.34
CA GLY A 197 5.55 14.38 2.06
C GLY A 197 6.16 12.99 2.13
N LEU A 198 7.35 12.83 1.56
CA LEU A 198 8.10 11.57 1.64
C LEU A 198 8.65 11.33 3.05
N LEU A 199 9.18 12.35 3.73
CA LEU A 199 9.61 12.24 5.13
C LEU A 199 8.51 11.69 6.04
N LEU A 200 7.29 12.18 5.88
CA LEU A 200 6.13 11.71 6.67
C LEU A 200 5.90 10.20 6.50
N LYS A 201 5.95 9.70 5.26
CA LYS A 201 5.81 8.27 4.95
C LYS A 201 6.96 7.46 5.56
N ILE A 202 8.19 7.95 5.42
CA ILE A 202 9.38 7.26 5.94
C ILE A 202 9.32 7.16 7.47
N PHE A 203 8.93 8.23 8.17
CA PHE A 203 8.81 8.21 9.63
C PHE A 203 7.76 7.21 10.12
N MET A 204 6.62 7.09 9.42
CA MET A 204 5.63 6.05 9.74
C MET A 204 6.20 4.63 9.52
N ASN A 205 6.90 4.41 8.40
CA ASN A 205 7.50 3.11 8.09
C ASN A 205 8.59 2.72 9.09
N LEU A 206 9.47 3.68 9.45
CA LEU A 206 10.45 3.49 10.52
C LEU A 206 9.78 3.16 11.85
N GLY A 207 8.72 3.89 12.21
CA GLY A 207 7.97 3.63 13.43
C GLY A 207 7.39 2.21 13.47
N ASN A 208 6.81 1.74 12.36
CA ASN A 208 6.27 0.39 12.25
C ASN A 208 7.36 -0.67 12.43
N ILE A 209 8.49 -0.52 11.72
CA ILE A 209 9.57 -1.52 11.75
C ILE A 209 10.31 -1.54 13.08
N LEU A 210 10.58 -0.38 13.68
CA LEU A 210 11.18 -0.32 15.01
C LEU A 210 10.28 -0.98 16.05
N ASN A 211 8.97 -0.77 15.96
CA ASN A 211 8.01 -1.42 16.85
C ASN A 211 7.99 -2.94 16.68
N ILE A 212 8.04 -3.45 15.44
CA ILE A 212 8.13 -4.89 15.15
C ILE A 212 9.42 -5.48 15.76
N ARG A 213 10.54 -4.75 15.71
CA ARG A 213 11.81 -5.18 16.30
C ARG A 213 11.89 -5.05 17.82
N GLY A 214 10.82 -4.59 18.48
CA GLY A 214 10.80 -4.35 19.93
C GLY A 214 11.45 -3.04 20.38
N ASP A 215 11.96 -2.21 19.46
CA ASP A 215 12.44 -0.86 19.77
C ASP A 215 11.26 0.11 19.83
N HIS A 216 10.48 -0.02 20.90
CA HIS A 216 9.27 0.77 21.10
C HIS A 216 9.58 2.27 21.31
N ASP A 217 10.74 2.61 21.88
CA ASP A 217 11.13 4.01 22.07
C ASP A 217 11.52 4.68 20.76
N GLY A 218 12.35 4.03 19.95
CA GLY A 218 12.65 4.50 18.59
C GLY A 218 11.40 4.61 17.72
N ALA A 219 10.45 3.67 17.87
CA ALA A 219 9.17 3.74 17.17
C ALA A 219 8.37 4.99 17.55
N LEU A 220 8.25 5.29 18.85
CA LEU A 220 7.56 6.47 19.35
C LEU A 220 8.21 7.77 18.87
N GLU A 221 9.54 7.84 18.84
CA GLU A 221 10.28 8.99 18.28
C GLU A 221 10.01 9.19 16.79
N ALA A 222 9.96 8.10 16.02
CA ALA A 222 9.64 8.14 14.60
C ALA A 222 8.21 8.65 14.37
N TYR A 223 7.21 8.14 15.10
CA TYR A 223 5.84 8.63 14.98
C TYR A 223 5.65 10.08 15.45
N ASP A 224 6.37 10.51 16.49
CA ASP A 224 6.37 11.91 16.91
C ASP A 224 6.97 12.81 15.81
N SER A 225 8.03 12.35 15.14
CA SER A 225 8.60 13.02 13.97
C SER A 225 7.62 13.08 12.80
N ALA A 226 6.79 12.03 12.61
CA ALA A 226 5.69 12.04 11.65
C ALA A 226 4.63 13.11 12.00
N LEU A 227 4.17 13.18 13.26
CA LEU A 227 3.23 14.22 13.71
C LEU A 227 3.78 15.64 13.55
N LYS A 228 5.06 15.86 13.89
CA LYS A 228 5.75 17.15 13.68
C LYS A 228 5.83 17.52 12.20
N THR A 229 6.12 16.55 11.34
CA THR A 229 6.19 16.76 9.88
C THR A 229 4.83 17.08 9.29
N LEU A 230 3.78 16.40 9.78
CA LEU A 230 2.39 16.65 9.41
C LEU A 230 1.91 18.04 9.87
N GLY A 231 2.38 18.50 11.04
CA GLY A 231 2.16 19.86 11.54
C GLY A 231 0.68 20.24 11.61
N ASN A 232 0.32 21.35 10.95
CA ASN A 232 -1.06 21.85 10.89
C ASN A 232 -1.79 21.46 9.60
N MET A 233 -1.28 20.49 8.83
CA MET A 233 -2.01 20.01 7.66
C MET A 233 -3.36 19.41 8.08
N ASN A 234 -4.42 19.79 7.35
CA ASN A 234 -5.79 19.30 7.54
C ASN A 234 -5.94 17.90 6.95
N ASN A 235 -5.25 16.93 7.55
CA ASN A 235 -5.36 15.51 7.20
C ASN A 235 -5.66 14.71 8.46
N ASP A 236 -6.91 14.80 8.91
CA ASP A 236 -7.44 14.10 10.07
C ASP A 236 -7.33 12.56 9.94
N PRO A 237 -7.59 11.93 8.77
CA PRO A 237 -7.35 10.49 8.59
C PRO A 237 -5.91 10.08 8.93
N LEU A 238 -4.92 10.83 8.44
CA LEU A 238 -3.52 10.51 8.67
C LEU A 238 -3.12 10.77 10.13
N ARG A 239 -3.65 11.81 10.77
CA ARG A 239 -3.47 12.02 12.22
C ARG A 239 -4.04 10.85 13.02
N ALA A 240 -5.24 10.39 12.68
CA ALA A 240 -5.88 9.25 13.33
C ALA A 240 -5.00 8.01 13.25
N LEU A 241 -4.47 7.70 12.07
CA LEU A 241 -3.56 6.57 11.84
C LEU A 241 -2.25 6.68 12.65
N ILE A 242 -1.61 7.85 12.68
CA ILE A 242 -0.38 8.02 13.46
C ILE A 242 -0.65 7.84 14.96
N HIS A 243 -1.74 8.42 15.48
CA HIS A 243 -2.15 8.25 16.87
C HIS A 243 -2.48 6.79 17.21
N HIS A 244 -3.11 6.08 16.28
CA HIS A 244 -3.38 4.65 16.40
C HIS A 244 -2.08 3.84 16.52
N ASN A 245 -1.09 4.07 15.64
CA ASN A 245 0.20 3.37 15.69
C ASN A 245 1.02 3.70 16.95
N ILE A 246 0.96 4.94 17.43
CA ILE A 246 1.54 5.33 18.74
C ILE A 246 0.85 4.54 19.87
N GLY A 247 -0.47 4.37 19.78
CA GLY A 247 -1.26 3.56 20.71
C GLY A 247 -0.75 2.12 20.79
N ILE A 248 -0.56 1.48 19.64
CA ILE A 248 0.01 0.12 19.53
C ILE A 248 1.43 0.08 20.13
N ALA A 249 2.30 1.04 19.79
CA ALA A 249 3.66 1.07 20.32
C ALA A 249 3.70 1.18 21.86
N PHE A 250 2.84 2.01 22.46
CA PHE A 250 2.71 2.06 23.92
C PHE A 250 2.13 0.77 24.52
N LYS A 251 1.20 0.11 23.83
CA LYS A 251 0.64 -1.19 24.25
C LYS A 251 1.75 -2.23 24.31
N ASN A 252 2.56 -2.33 23.25
CA ASN A 252 3.67 -3.28 23.16
C ASN A 252 4.77 -2.98 24.18
N LYS A 253 5.00 -1.69 24.50
CA LYS A 253 5.85 -1.25 25.62
C LYS A 253 5.27 -1.58 27.02
N GLY A 254 4.04 -2.08 27.11
CA GLY A 254 3.34 -2.35 28.37
C GLY A 254 2.71 -1.13 29.05
N ASN A 255 2.78 0.06 28.44
CA ASN A 255 2.17 1.28 28.97
C ASN A 255 0.72 1.44 28.50
N LEU A 256 -0.15 0.61 29.07
CA LEU A 256 -1.57 0.54 28.67
C LEU A 256 -2.34 1.86 28.86
N ALA A 257 -1.93 2.71 29.82
CA ALA A 257 -2.57 4.01 30.05
C ALA A 257 -2.19 5.04 28.98
N ALA A 258 -0.93 5.04 28.52
CA ALA A 258 -0.52 5.88 27.40
C ALA A 258 -1.13 5.40 26.07
N ALA A 259 -1.17 4.09 25.87
CA ALA A 259 -1.80 3.46 24.70
C ALA A 259 -3.27 3.90 24.56
N GLU A 260 -4.05 3.77 25.63
CA GLU A 260 -5.46 4.15 25.65
C GLU A 260 -5.67 5.64 25.34
N ARG A 261 -4.85 6.52 25.92
CA ARG A 261 -4.92 7.97 25.64
C ARG A 261 -4.68 8.26 24.16
N LYS A 262 -3.68 7.62 23.55
CA LYS A 262 -3.34 7.83 22.15
C LYS A 262 -4.36 7.24 21.19
N LEU A 263 -4.93 6.08 21.50
CA LEU A 263 -6.07 5.52 20.77
C LEU A 263 -7.31 6.43 20.86
N ASN A 264 -7.57 7.05 22.02
CA ASN A 264 -8.65 8.04 22.15
C ASN A 264 -8.41 9.30 21.31
N ASP A 265 -7.17 9.78 21.24
CA ASP A 265 -6.83 10.90 20.35
C ASP A 265 -7.05 10.51 18.88
N GLY A 266 -6.63 9.30 18.48
CA GLY A 266 -6.86 8.78 17.13
C GLY A 266 -8.35 8.67 16.77
N LEU A 267 -9.17 8.16 17.70
CA LEU A 267 -10.63 8.09 17.54
C LEU A 267 -11.26 9.46 17.30
N LYS A 268 -10.86 10.51 18.03
CA LYS A 268 -11.38 11.88 17.80
C LYS A 268 -11.10 12.38 16.39
N PHE A 269 -9.92 12.10 15.85
CA PHE A 269 -9.58 12.49 14.47
C PHE A 269 -10.33 11.65 13.44
N SER A 270 -10.46 10.35 13.68
CA SER A 270 -11.24 9.44 12.82
C SER A 270 -12.72 9.84 12.77
N GLU A 271 -13.33 10.21 13.91
CA GLU A 271 -14.70 10.73 13.98
C GLU A 271 -14.88 12.02 13.16
N ARG A 272 -13.94 12.97 13.30
CA ARG A 272 -13.95 14.21 12.50
C ARG A 272 -13.82 13.95 10.99
N ALA A 273 -13.06 12.93 10.62
CA ALA A 273 -12.83 12.56 9.23
C ALA A 273 -13.94 11.68 8.64
N GLY A 274 -14.82 11.10 9.47
CA GLY A 274 -15.73 10.03 9.05
C GLY A 274 -15.01 8.74 8.63
N ASP A 275 -13.76 8.54 9.09
CA ASP A 275 -12.95 7.36 8.77
C ASP A 275 -13.27 6.22 9.74
N GLU A 276 -14.31 5.44 9.43
CA GLU A 276 -14.74 4.33 10.28
C GLU A 276 -13.70 3.20 10.36
N ARG A 277 -12.82 3.05 9.35
CA ARG A 277 -11.81 1.98 9.31
C ARG A 277 -10.83 2.12 10.47
N ILE A 278 -10.25 3.31 10.63
CA ILE A 278 -9.30 3.57 11.73
C ILE A 278 -9.99 3.52 13.08
N ALA A 279 -11.29 3.89 13.16
CA ALA A 279 -12.07 3.70 14.38
C ALA A 279 -12.19 2.22 14.75
N GLY A 280 -12.52 1.35 13.78
CA GLY A 280 -12.61 -0.09 13.99
C GLY A 280 -11.32 -0.69 14.55
N LEU A 281 -10.19 -0.37 13.92
CA LEU A 281 -8.86 -0.81 14.38
C LEU A 281 -8.56 -0.28 15.80
N SER A 282 -8.85 1.00 16.07
CA SER A 282 -8.63 1.59 17.39
C SER A 282 -9.53 0.99 18.48
N TYR A 283 -10.76 0.61 18.15
CA TYR A 283 -11.64 -0.10 19.07
C TYR A 283 -11.15 -1.50 19.39
N LEU A 284 -10.65 -2.23 18.39
CA LEU A 284 -10.05 -3.56 18.58
C LEU A 284 -8.83 -3.50 19.51
N GLU A 285 -7.92 -2.55 19.26
CA GLU A 285 -6.73 -2.33 20.09
C GLU A 285 -7.10 -1.98 21.53
N LYS A 286 -8.08 -1.09 21.72
CA LYS A 286 -8.58 -0.79 23.07
C LYS A 286 -9.21 -2.02 23.71
N ALA A 287 -10.00 -2.79 22.97
CA ALA A 287 -10.63 -3.99 23.49
C ALA A 287 -9.58 -4.98 24.04
N GLU A 288 -8.45 -5.14 23.34
CA GLU A 288 -7.33 -5.96 23.82
C GLU A 288 -6.68 -5.37 25.09
N ILE A 289 -6.49 -4.05 25.16
CA ILE A 289 -6.00 -3.37 26.38
C ILE A 289 -6.91 -3.67 27.58
N TYR A 290 -8.24 -3.62 27.39
CA TYR A 290 -9.20 -3.92 28.46
C TYR A 290 -9.20 -5.42 28.83
N HIS A 291 -9.00 -6.31 27.85
CA HIS A 291 -8.77 -7.73 28.11
C HIS A 291 -7.55 -7.94 29.02
N GLN A 292 -6.42 -7.30 28.69
CA GLN A 292 -5.19 -7.38 29.49
C GLN A 292 -5.39 -6.83 30.92
N LYS A 293 -6.17 -5.75 31.07
CA LYS A 293 -6.56 -5.18 32.38
C LYS A 293 -7.59 -6.02 33.16
N ASN A 294 -8.00 -7.19 32.65
CA ASN A 294 -9.05 -8.05 33.22
C ASN A 294 -10.43 -7.36 33.33
N LYS A 295 -10.71 -6.44 32.40
CA LYS A 295 -11.97 -5.69 32.29
C LYS A 295 -12.76 -6.21 31.10
N ILE A 296 -13.33 -7.40 31.29
CA ILE A 296 -13.84 -8.21 30.17
C ILE A 296 -15.11 -7.60 29.56
N ASP A 297 -15.99 -7.00 30.35
CA ASP A 297 -17.22 -6.39 29.84
C ASP A 297 -16.91 -5.18 28.95
N GLU A 298 -15.97 -4.32 29.35
CA GLU A 298 -15.51 -3.20 28.52
C GLU A 298 -14.78 -3.69 27.26
N SER A 299 -14.01 -4.79 27.36
CA SER A 299 -13.38 -5.42 26.19
C SER A 299 -14.42 -5.89 25.18
N VAL A 300 -15.44 -6.63 25.63
CA VAL A 300 -16.53 -7.14 24.77
C VAL A 300 -17.32 -6.00 24.12
N LEU A 301 -17.61 -4.93 24.85
CA LEU A 301 -18.28 -3.74 24.30
C LEU A 301 -17.48 -3.13 23.15
N LEU A 302 -16.17 -2.94 23.33
CA LEU A 302 -15.29 -2.35 22.32
C LEU A 302 -15.07 -3.31 21.13
N ALA A 303 -14.90 -4.60 21.38
CA ALA A 303 -14.81 -5.64 20.36
C ALA A 303 -16.08 -5.68 19.49
N THR A 304 -17.26 -5.50 20.10
CA THR A 304 -18.54 -5.44 19.38
C THR A 304 -18.63 -4.22 18.45
N LYS A 305 -18.11 -3.06 18.89
CA LYS A 305 -18.01 -1.87 18.02
C LYS A 305 -17.10 -2.13 16.81
N ALA A 306 -15.94 -2.73 17.04
CA ALA A 306 -15.01 -3.11 15.97
C ALA A 306 -15.65 -4.13 15.01
N PHE A 307 -16.33 -5.15 15.54
CA PHE A 307 -17.04 -6.17 14.75
C PHE A 307 -18.05 -5.55 13.79
N ARG A 308 -18.87 -4.61 14.26
CA ARG A 308 -19.87 -3.92 13.45
C ARG A 308 -19.21 -3.22 12.26
N ILE A 309 -18.18 -2.42 12.52
CA ILE A 309 -17.44 -1.68 11.50
C ILE A 309 -16.83 -2.63 10.48
N PHE A 310 -16.06 -3.63 10.91
CA PHE A 310 -15.42 -4.58 9.99
C PHE A 310 -16.44 -5.37 9.18
N SER A 311 -17.60 -5.71 9.77
CA SER A 311 -18.69 -6.39 9.06
C SER A 311 -19.33 -5.51 7.99
N GLU A 312 -19.64 -4.24 8.31
CA GLU A 312 -20.18 -3.25 7.37
C GLU A 312 -19.20 -2.99 6.21
N MET A 313 -17.89 -2.97 6.50
CA MET A 313 -16.82 -2.82 5.51
C MET A 313 -16.49 -4.11 4.73
N LYS A 314 -17.10 -5.25 5.10
CA LYS A 314 -16.75 -6.59 4.59
C LYS A 314 -15.27 -6.96 4.80
N ASP A 315 -14.62 -6.39 5.80
CA ASP A 315 -13.27 -6.75 6.22
C ASP A 315 -13.30 -8.06 7.02
N ARG A 316 -13.08 -9.17 6.30
CA ARG A 316 -13.12 -10.51 6.89
C ARG A 316 -11.95 -10.74 7.85
N LEU A 317 -10.77 -10.21 7.57
CA LEU A 317 -9.61 -10.37 8.43
C LEU A 317 -9.77 -9.59 9.74
N GLY A 318 -10.30 -8.37 9.68
CA GLY A 318 -10.70 -7.61 10.88
C GLY A 318 -11.75 -8.36 11.72
N VAL A 319 -12.73 -9.01 11.08
CA VAL A 319 -13.69 -9.88 11.78
C VAL A 319 -13.00 -11.09 12.44
N ALA A 320 -12.00 -11.70 11.79
CA ALA A 320 -11.24 -12.82 12.35
C ALA A 320 -10.46 -12.41 13.62
N GLU A 321 -9.87 -11.21 13.62
CA GLU A 321 -9.21 -10.65 14.80
C GLU A 321 -10.17 -10.41 15.95
N VAL A 322 -11.37 -9.86 15.67
CA VAL A 322 -12.39 -9.69 16.71
C VAL A 322 -12.81 -11.03 17.28
N TYR A 323 -12.99 -12.07 16.46
CA TYR A 323 -13.28 -13.41 16.95
C TYR A 323 -12.16 -14.00 17.81
N LYS A 324 -10.89 -13.77 17.45
CA LYS A 324 -9.74 -14.15 18.30
C LYS A 324 -9.86 -13.52 19.69
N LEU A 325 -10.09 -12.21 19.73
CA LEU A 325 -10.23 -11.47 20.99
C LEU A 325 -11.46 -11.90 21.81
N MET A 326 -12.59 -12.17 21.15
CA MET A 326 -13.77 -12.70 21.84
C MET A 326 -13.48 -14.09 22.43
N GLY A 327 -12.76 -14.94 21.71
CA GLY A 327 -12.26 -16.22 22.22
C GLY A 327 -11.41 -16.06 23.48
N MET A 328 -10.44 -15.14 23.45
CA MET A 328 -9.61 -14.80 24.61
C MET A 328 -10.44 -14.31 25.81
N ASN A 329 -11.44 -13.45 25.58
CA ASN A 329 -12.35 -12.96 26.61
C ASN A 329 -13.21 -14.08 27.22
N HIS A 330 -13.73 -15.00 26.40
CA HIS A 330 -14.51 -16.14 26.89
C HIS A 330 -13.67 -17.13 27.67
N LYS A 331 -12.43 -17.42 27.23
CA LYS A 331 -11.45 -18.23 27.95
C LYS A 331 -11.19 -17.65 29.35
N LYS A 332 -10.91 -16.34 29.43
CA LYS A 332 -10.65 -15.65 30.70
C LYS A 332 -11.84 -15.63 31.66
N ASN A 333 -13.07 -15.71 31.13
CA ASN A 333 -14.31 -15.88 31.91
C ASN A 333 -14.67 -17.35 32.20
N GLY A 334 -13.79 -18.31 31.91
CA GLY A 334 -14.03 -19.75 32.15
C GLY A 334 -15.06 -20.39 31.22
N ARG A 335 -15.49 -19.70 30.15
CA ARG A 335 -16.46 -20.19 29.16
C ARG A 335 -15.72 -20.83 27.99
N PHE A 336 -15.09 -21.97 28.26
CA PHE A 336 -14.18 -22.62 27.31
C PHE A 336 -14.86 -23.05 26.00
N ASP A 337 -16.08 -23.59 26.05
CA ASP A 337 -16.83 -23.97 24.84
C ASP A 337 -17.05 -22.80 23.89
N LEU A 338 -17.40 -21.62 24.44
CA LEU A 338 -17.55 -20.40 23.64
C LEU A 338 -16.20 -19.90 23.12
N ALA A 339 -15.14 -20.02 23.93
CA ALA A 339 -13.80 -19.64 23.52
C ALA A 339 -13.37 -20.45 22.29
N GLU A 340 -13.57 -21.77 22.31
CA GLU A 340 -13.27 -22.68 21.20
C GLU A 340 -14.05 -22.29 19.94
N VAL A 341 -15.36 -22.04 20.04
CA VAL A 341 -16.19 -21.61 18.89
C VAL A 341 -15.67 -20.32 18.27
N TYR A 342 -15.34 -19.32 19.09
CA TYR A 342 -14.83 -18.04 18.58
C TYR A 342 -13.44 -18.17 17.96
N LEU A 343 -12.52 -18.90 18.59
CA LEU A 343 -11.19 -19.15 18.04
C LEU A 343 -11.26 -19.97 16.73
N GLY A 344 -12.13 -20.98 16.67
CA GLY A 344 -12.38 -21.75 15.45
C GLY A 344 -12.97 -20.91 14.31
N ASN A 345 -13.86 -19.96 14.62
CA ASN A 345 -14.37 -19.00 13.64
C ASN A 345 -13.26 -18.06 13.11
N SER A 346 -12.36 -17.60 13.98
CA SER A 346 -11.18 -16.81 13.59
C SER A 346 -10.27 -17.63 12.66
N LEU A 347 -9.93 -18.85 13.07
CA LEU A 347 -9.05 -19.75 12.34
C LEU A 347 -9.58 -20.04 10.93
N ARG A 348 -10.86 -20.41 10.81
CA ARG A 348 -11.50 -20.69 9.52
C ARG A 348 -11.47 -19.51 8.56
N ILE A 349 -11.53 -18.27 9.06
CA ILE A 349 -11.43 -17.10 8.21
C ILE A 349 -9.98 -16.90 7.76
N ASN A 350 -9.01 -16.98 8.66
CA ASN A 350 -7.58 -16.85 8.31
C ASN A 350 -7.14 -17.92 7.30
N GLU A 351 -7.64 -19.14 7.40
CA GLU A 351 -7.40 -20.21 6.43
C GLU A 351 -7.95 -19.92 5.04
N ARG A 352 -9.16 -19.34 4.94
CA ARG A 352 -9.76 -18.99 3.64
C ARG A 352 -9.05 -17.83 2.94
N HIS A 353 -8.27 -17.06 3.67
CA HIS A 353 -7.58 -15.87 3.19
C HIS A 353 -6.05 -16.02 3.20
N ASP A 354 -5.54 -17.23 3.41
CA ASP A 354 -4.11 -17.55 3.44
C ASP A 354 -3.29 -16.63 4.36
N ASN A 355 -3.88 -16.18 5.48
CA ASN A 355 -3.22 -15.29 6.44
C ASN A 355 -2.48 -16.11 7.49
N ALA A 356 -1.24 -16.51 7.16
CA ALA A 356 -0.40 -17.34 8.02
C ALA A 356 -0.09 -16.71 9.39
N LEU A 357 0.13 -15.39 9.44
CA LEU A 357 0.42 -14.68 10.70
C LEU A 357 -0.76 -14.80 11.68
N ASN A 358 -1.95 -14.36 11.26
CA ASN A 358 -3.12 -14.40 12.11
C ASN A 358 -3.55 -15.84 12.42
N LYS A 359 -3.30 -16.78 11.49
CA LYS A 359 -3.51 -18.22 11.72
C LYS A 359 -2.62 -18.72 12.86
N GLY A 360 -1.33 -18.40 12.84
CA GLY A 360 -0.37 -18.75 13.89
C GLY A 360 -0.74 -18.18 15.25
N GLU A 361 -1.12 -16.90 15.30
CA GLU A 361 -1.60 -16.27 16.54
C GLU A 361 -2.87 -16.91 17.08
N THR A 362 -3.83 -17.26 16.21
CA THR A 362 -5.06 -17.94 16.65
C THR A 362 -4.74 -19.35 17.17
N TYR A 363 -3.85 -20.11 16.53
CA TYR A 363 -3.40 -21.40 17.09
C TYR A 363 -2.70 -21.25 18.44
N LEU A 364 -1.92 -20.19 18.64
CA LEU A 364 -1.30 -19.91 19.94
C LEU A 364 -2.36 -19.71 21.04
N GLU A 365 -3.47 -19.02 20.73
CA GLU A 365 -4.58 -18.87 21.68
C GLU A 365 -5.37 -20.17 21.92
N ILE A 366 -5.53 -21.01 20.88
CA ILE A 366 -6.13 -22.34 21.01
C ILE A 366 -5.25 -23.25 21.89
N ALA A 367 -3.93 -23.24 21.68
CA ALA A 367 -3.00 -24.02 22.49
C ALA A 367 -3.03 -23.60 23.97
N ARG A 368 -3.12 -22.28 24.23
CA ARG A 368 -3.32 -21.74 25.58
C ARG A 368 -4.65 -22.18 26.18
N LEU A 369 -5.72 -22.23 25.40
CA LEU A 369 -7.02 -22.76 25.84
C LEU A 369 -6.92 -24.24 26.25
N HIS A 370 -6.32 -25.09 25.41
CA HIS A 370 -6.15 -26.52 25.70
C HIS A 370 -5.25 -26.80 26.91
N THR A 371 -4.26 -25.94 27.14
CA THR A 371 -3.43 -25.99 28.35
C THR A 371 -4.28 -25.75 29.61
N GLU A 372 -5.20 -24.79 29.57
CA GLU A 372 -6.09 -24.48 30.70
C GLU A 372 -7.18 -25.55 30.92
N THR A 373 -7.66 -26.20 29.85
CA THR A 373 -8.65 -27.30 29.94
C THR A 373 -8.03 -28.66 30.28
N LYS A 374 -6.71 -28.71 30.53
CA LYS A 374 -5.93 -29.92 30.87
C LYS A 374 -5.91 -30.99 29.76
N ASP A 375 -5.89 -30.56 28.50
CA ASP A 375 -5.61 -31.41 27.34
C ASP A 375 -4.20 -31.10 26.78
N PRO A 376 -3.13 -31.60 27.41
CA PRO A 376 -1.76 -31.25 27.04
C PRO A 376 -1.35 -31.80 25.67
N ALA A 377 -1.93 -32.93 25.25
CA ALA A 377 -1.62 -33.53 23.95
C ALA A 377 -2.15 -32.66 22.81
N GLN A 378 -3.37 -32.15 22.94
CA GLN A 378 -3.94 -31.25 21.94
C GLN A 378 -3.25 -29.87 21.97
N ALA A 379 -2.88 -29.37 23.16
CA ALA A 379 -2.10 -28.14 23.28
C ALA A 379 -0.76 -28.21 22.53
N GLU A 380 -0.01 -29.32 22.66
CA GLU A 380 1.26 -29.53 21.96
C GLU A 380 1.10 -29.51 20.44
N VAL A 381 0.05 -30.16 19.91
CA VAL A 381 -0.27 -30.13 18.48
C VAL A 381 -0.55 -28.70 18.00
N ASP A 382 -1.31 -27.92 18.76
CA ASP A 382 -1.65 -26.55 18.35
C ASP A 382 -0.48 -25.58 18.50
N TYR A 383 0.42 -25.78 19.46
CA TYR A 383 1.71 -25.08 19.50
C TYR A 383 2.58 -25.41 18.27
N GLY A 384 2.61 -26.68 17.86
CA GLY A 384 3.29 -27.09 16.63
C GLY A 384 2.75 -26.39 15.39
N ARG A 385 1.42 -26.31 15.25
CA ARG A 385 0.75 -25.59 14.16
C ARG A 385 1.03 -24.09 14.18
N ALA A 386 1.06 -23.47 15.35
CA ALA A 386 1.43 -22.07 15.48
C ALA A 386 2.87 -21.85 14.99
N LEU A 387 3.81 -22.71 15.41
CA LEU A 387 5.21 -22.64 15.00
C LEU A 387 5.38 -22.84 13.48
N GLU A 388 4.67 -23.79 12.88
CA GLU A 388 4.66 -23.97 11.42
C GLU A 388 4.20 -22.72 10.68
N CYS A 389 3.15 -22.05 11.20
CA CYS A 389 2.65 -20.81 10.61
C CYS A 389 3.64 -19.66 10.71
N PHE A 390 4.35 -19.51 11.85
CA PHE A 390 5.36 -18.47 12.00
C PHE A 390 6.62 -18.76 11.19
N THR A 391 7.04 -20.03 11.13
CA THR A 391 8.21 -20.47 10.36
C THR A 391 8.01 -20.24 8.86
N SER A 392 6.79 -20.46 8.34
CA SER A 392 6.50 -20.29 6.91
C SER A 392 6.59 -18.83 6.42
N ILE A 393 6.52 -17.86 7.34
CA ILE A 393 6.64 -16.43 7.06
C ILE A 393 7.93 -15.81 7.61
N GLU A 394 8.88 -16.63 8.05
CA GLU A 394 10.12 -16.17 8.69
C GLU A 394 9.90 -15.20 9.86
N ALA A 395 8.75 -15.32 10.55
CA ALA A 395 8.49 -14.54 11.75
C ALA A 395 9.36 -15.10 12.90
N GLN A 396 10.13 -14.21 13.54
CA GLN A 396 11.05 -14.54 14.62
C GLN A 396 10.35 -14.70 15.97
#